data_AF-A1TQU0-F1
#
_entry.id   AF-A1TQU0-F1
#
_cell.length_a   1.000
_cell.length_b   1.000
_cell.length_c   1.000
_cell.angle_alpha   90.00
_cell.angle_beta   90.00
_cell.angle_gamma   90.00
#
_symmetry.space_group_name_H-M   'P 1'
#
loop_
_entity.id
_entity.type
_entity.pdbx_description
1 polymer ?
#
loop_
_entity_poly.entity_id
_entity_poly.type
_entity_poly.pdbx_seq_one_letter_code
_entity_poly.pdbx_strand_id
1 'polypeptide(L)'
;MAADDVRPPGSSAAAPLTDRVNTEPPIINGMSATEGGYVAAISLAFFLVVGFLLYLVTGYWHFIFASAVIGPFAVLWQASLYLQTVKRNKPEGWYVQAARLWLEDHGPGRKRYLRHHGYFELGRRLDLDAASPNRSAGADRARSTSTPTPQQP
;
A
#
# COMPACT_ATOMS: atom_id res chain seq x y z
N MET A 1 -35.35 22.24 12.93
CA MET A 1 -35.29 21.41 11.71
C MET A 1 -34.03 21.84 10.98
N ALA A 2 -32.91 21.12 10.97
CA ALA A 2 -32.67 19.71 11.18
C ALA A 2 -31.33 19.44 11.89
N ALA A 3 -31.35 18.37 12.69
CA ALA A 3 -30.26 17.48 13.13
C ALA A 3 -28.97 18.10 13.71
N ASP A 4 -28.94 18.17 15.04
CA ASP A 4 -27.73 17.94 15.84
C ASP A 4 -27.14 16.57 15.46
N ASP A 5 -25.96 16.56 14.82
CA ASP A 5 -25.15 15.35 14.60
C ASP A 5 -24.44 14.99 15.91
N VAL A 6 -25.19 14.40 16.84
CA VAL A 6 -24.65 13.82 18.07
C VAL A 6 -23.92 12.54 17.71
N ARG A 7 -22.61 12.63 17.46
CA ARG A 7 -21.76 11.44 17.43
C ARG A 7 -21.79 10.74 18.81
N PRO A 8 -22.03 9.42 18.88
CA PRO A 8 -21.96 8.70 20.14
C PRO A 8 -20.54 8.74 20.71
N PRO A 9 -20.37 8.83 22.04
CA PRO A 9 -19.07 8.77 22.71
C PRO A 9 -18.57 7.32 22.69
N GLY A 10 -18.14 6.87 21.52
CA GLY A 10 -17.35 5.68 21.29
C GLY A 10 -16.17 6.14 20.47
N SER A 11 -15.16 6.70 21.14
CA SER A 11 -13.89 6.99 20.50
C SER A 11 -13.35 5.68 19.92
N SER A 12 -13.55 5.44 18.63
CA SER A 12 -12.52 4.76 17.85
C SER A 12 -11.31 5.68 17.97
N ALA A 13 -10.53 5.47 19.04
CA ALA A 13 -9.15 5.90 19.08
C ALA A 13 -8.60 5.46 17.74
N ALA A 14 -8.36 6.45 16.85
CA ALA A 14 -7.90 6.18 15.51
C ALA A 14 -6.69 5.28 15.68
N ALA A 15 -6.84 4.01 15.30
CA ALA A 15 -5.79 3.03 15.53
C ALA A 15 -4.52 3.65 14.97
N PRO A 16 -3.43 3.76 15.76
CA PRO A 16 -2.21 4.36 15.26
C PRO A 16 -1.90 3.66 13.94
N LEU A 17 -1.65 4.43 12.87
CA LEU A 17 -1.28 3.86 11.58
C LEU A 17 0.06 3.11 11.77
N THR A 18 -0.03 1.85 12.17
CA THR A 18 1.10 0.96 12.42
C THR A 18 1.98 0.85 11.18
N ASP A 19 1.38 1.01 10.00
CA ASP A 19 2.05 1.06 8.71
C ASP A 19 3.11 2.18 8.63
N ARG A 20 2.82 3.37 9.18
CA ARG A 20 3.76 4.51 9.19
C ARG A 20 4.94 4.28 10.13
N VAL A 21 4.78 3.46 11.16
CA VAL A 21 5.85 3.14 12.11
C VAL A 21 6.83 2.12 11.53
N ASN A 22 6.36 1.25 10.64
CA ASN A 22 7.19 0.23 9.98
C ASN A 22 7.78 0.68 8.63
N THR A 23 7.39 1.87 8.15
CA THR A 23 7.87 2.41 6.87
C THR A 23 9.17 3.18 7.08
N GLU A 24 10.16 2.95 6.21
CA GLU A 24 11.41 3.71 6.23
C GLU A 24 11.15 5.21 5.99
N PRO A 25 11.79 6.11 6.77
CA PRO A 25 11.63 7.53 6.54
C PRO A 25 12.27 7.95 5.20
N PRO A 26 11.62 8.87 4.44
CA PRO A 26 12.20 9.41 3.22
C PRO A 26 13.39 10.32 3.53
N ILE A 27 14.47 10.20 2.76
CA ILE A 27 15.70 11.00 2.90
C ILE A 27 15.73 12.15 1.89
N ILE A 28 15.53 11.87 0.59
CA ILE A 28 15.70 12.88 -0.49
C ILE A 28 14.50 12.85 -1.45
N ASN A 29 13.76 13.96 -1.54
CA ASN A 29 12.55 14.14 -2.36
C ASN A 29 11.55 12.96 -2.30
N GLY A 30 11.39 12.30 -1.14
CA GLY A 30 10.48 11.15 -0.99
C GLY A 30 11.11 9.78 -1.29
N MET A 31 12.40 9.72 -1.60
CA MET A 31 13.18 8.48 -1.74
C MET A 31 13.63 7.96 -0.38
N SER A 32 13.40 6.68 -0.08
CA SER A 32 13.87 6.04 1.15
C SER A 32 15.37 5.75 1.11
N ALA A 33 15.95 5.43 2.27
CA ALA A 33 17.36 5.07 2.39
C ALA A 33 17.71 3.85 1.51
N THR A 34 16.88 2.81 1.60
CA THR A 34 17.07 1.56 0.86
C THR A 34 16.94 1.77 -0.64
N GLU A 35 15.95 2.57 -1.08
CA GLU A 35 15.78 2.94 -2.49
C GLU A 35 17.00 3.69 -3.04
N GLY A 36 17.45 4.72 -2.30
CA GLY A 36 18.65 5.49 -2.65
C GLY A 36 19.90 4.61 -2.71
N GLY A 37 20.02 3.66 -1.79
CA GLY A 37 21.11 2.68 -1.76
C GLY A 37 21.17 1.82 -3.03
N TYR A 38 20.03 1.31 -3.50
CA TYR A 38 19.99 0.54 -4.75
C TYR A 38 20.36 1.38 -5.97
N VAL A 39 19.82 2.59 -6.08
CA VAL A 39 20.13 3.51 -7.18
C VAL A 39 21.62 3.88 -7.16
N ALA A 40 22.17 4.18 -5.99
CA ALA A 40 23.59 4.50 -5.82
C ALA A 40 24.49 3.31 -6.21
N ALA A 41 24.18 2.10 -5.76
CA ALA A 41 24.98 0.92 -6.07
C ALA A 41 25.00 0.60 -7.58
N ILE A 42 23.82 0.61 -8.23
CA ILE A 42 23.69 0.31 -9.66
C ILE A 42 24.39 1.40 -10.50
N SER A 43 24.16 2.67 -10.18
CA SER A 43 24.79 3.77 -10.90
C SER A 43 26.30 3.79 -10.70
N LEU A 44 26.81 3.55 -9.49
CA LEU A 44 28.25 3.46 -9.24
C LEU A 44 28.89 2.36 -10.07
N ALA A 45 28.30 1.15 -10.09
CA ALA A 45 28.79 0.05 -10.92
C ALA A 45 28.82 0.42 -12.40
N PHE A 46 27.75 1.03 -12.91
CA PHE A 46 27.67 1.48 -14.30
C PHE A 46 28.73 2.53 -14.63
N PHE A 47 28.87 3.57 -13.79
CA PHE A 47 29.84 4.65 -14.05
C PHE A 47 31.28 4.23 -13.84
N LEU A 48 31.55 3.23 -12.99
CA LEU A 48 32.87 2.62 -12.93
C LEU A 48 33.24 1.94 -14.25
N VAL A 49 32.29 1.23 -14.88
CA VAL A 49 32.50 0.61 -16.21
C VAL A 49 32.72 1.69 -17.27
N VAL A 50 31.90 2.75 -17.26
CA VAL A 50 32.05 3.88 -18.20
C VAL A 50 33.39 4.58 -18.00
N GLY A 51 33.78 4.86 -16.76
CA GLY A 51 35.06 5.46 -16.40
C GLY A 51 36.26 4.61 -16.81
N PHE A 52 36.16 3.30 -16.62
CA PHE A 52 37.18 2.35 -17.07
C PHE A 52 37.29 2.35 -18.60
N LEU A 53 36.18 2.38 -19.33
CA LEU A 53 36.19 2.46 -20.78
C LEU A 53 36.82 3.78 -21.27
N LEU A 54 36.51 4.90 -20.61
CA LEU A 54 37.16 6.19 -20.86
C LEU A 54 38.67 6.15 -20.60
N TYR A 55 39.09 5.47 -19.54
CA TYR A 55 40.50 5.24 -19.26
C TYR A 55 41.19 4.44 -20.38
N LEU A 56 40.57 3.38 -20.89
CA LEU A 56 41.15 2.59 -21.99
C LEU A 56 41.32 3.42 -23.28
N VAL A 57 40.41 4.35 -23.56
CA VAL A 57 40.47 5.19 -24.76
C VAL A 57 41.47 6.35 -24.61
N THR A 58 41.54 6.96 -23.44
CA THR A 58 42.30 8.21 -23.22
C THR A 58 43.64 8.02 -22.52
N GLY A 59 43.83 6.91 -21.81
CA GLY A 59 44.98 6.65 -20.94
C GLY A 59 44.95 7.37 -19.59
N TYR A 60 43.99 8.28 -19.34
CA TYR A 60 43.92 9.04 -18.10
C TYR A 60 43.07 8.32 -17.04
N TRP A 61 43.72 7.86 -15.97
CA TRP A 61 43.04 7.12 -14.89
C TRP A 61 42.03 7.96 -14.09
N HIS A 62 42.18 9.29 -14.08
CA HIS A 62 41.28 10.22 -13.37
C HIS A 62 39.82 10.14 -13.83
N PHE A 63 39.56 9.72 -15.08
CA PHE A 63 38.19 9.55 -15.57
C PHE A 63 37.40 8.49 -14.81
N ILE A 64 38.07 7.48 -14.24
CA ILE A 64 37.43 6.48 -13.39
C ILE A 64 36.84 7.16 -12.15
N PHE A 65 37.63 7.97 -11.45
CA PHE A 65 37.19 8.67 -10.24
C PHE A 65 36.15 9.75 -10.55
N ALA A 66 36.39 10.57 -11.58
CA ALA A 66 35.48 11.65 -11.96
C ALA A 66 34.08 11.11 -12.31
N SER A 67 34.01 10.06 -13.14
CA SER A 67 32.73 9.45 -13.52
C SER A 67 32.05 8.73 -12.35
N ALA A 68 32.81 8.00 -11.51
CA ALA A 68 32.30 7.28 -10.36
C ALA A 68 31.73 8.20 -9.27
N VAL A 69 32.14 9.47 -9.20
CA VAL A 69 31.57 10.45 -8.26
C VAL A 69 30.42 11.22 -8.91
N ILE A 70 30.67 11.86 -10.06
CA ILE A 70 29.71 12.78 -10.67
C ILE A 70 28.49 12.03 -11.21
N GLY A 71 28.71 10.88 -11.85
CA GLY A 71 27.67 10.09 -12.48
C GLY A 71 26.61 9.60 -11.50
N PRO A 72 26.98 8.86 -10.44
CA PRO A 72 26.03 8.39 -9.43
C PRO A 72 25.28 9.52 -8.73
N PHE A 73 25.94 10.65 -8.44
CA PHE A 73 25.26 11.82 -7.88
C PHE A 73 24.17 12.38 -8.80
N ALA A 74 24.48 12.55 -10.09
CA ALA A 74 23.52 13.03 -11.08
C ALA A 74 22.34 12.06 -11.23
N VAL A 75 22.62 10.76 -11.30
CA VAL A 75 21.57 9.72 -11.38
C VAL A 75 20.73 9.70 -10.12
N LEU A 76 21.33 9.78 -8.93
CA LEU A 76 20.62 9.78 -7.66
C LEU A 76 19.68 10.99 -7.55
N TRP A 77 20.13 12.17 -7.96
CA TRP A 77 19.30 13.37 -8.01
C TRP A 77 18.12 13.20 -8.96
N GLN A 78 18.37 12.73 -10.18
CA GLN A 78 17.33 12.54 -11.19
C GLN A 78 16.33 11.45 -10.80
N ALA A 79 16.82 10.35 -10.23
CA ALA A 79 16.01 9.25 -9.73
C ALA A 79 15.13 9.70 -8.57
N SER A 80 15.65 10.53 -7.67
CA SER A 80 14.89 11.10 -6.55
C SER A 80 13.71 11.95 -7.05
N LEU A 81 13.92 12.83 -8.04
CA LEU A 81 12.84 13.60 -8.67
C LEU A 81 11.82 12.71 -9.40
N TYR A 82 12.30 11.66 -10.07
CA TYR A 82 11.43 10.72 -10.78
C TYR A 82 10.59 9.87 -9.80
N LEU A 83 11.19 9.35 -8.73
CA LEU A 83 10.46 8.61 -7.71
C LEU A 83 9.41 9.48 -7.03
N GLN A 84 9.68 10.77 -6.83
CA GLN A 84 8.70 11.70 -6.28
C GLN A 84 7.43 11.79 -7.15
N THR A 85 7.55 11.72 -8.47
CA THR A 85 6.38 11.74 -9.37
C THR A 85 5.68 10.39 -9.44
N VAL A 86 6.45 9.29 -9.51
CA VAL A 86 5.92 7.92 -9.57
C VAL A 86 5.19 7.54 -8.29
N LYS A 87 5.68 7.96 -7.12
CA LYS A 87 5.08 7.69 -5.81
C LYS A 87 3.79 8.48 -5.56
N ARG A 88 3.39 9.44 -6.40
CA ARG A 88 2.18 10.24 -6.15
C ARG A 88 0.91 9.39 -6.20
N ASN A 89 0.09 9.50 -5.15
CA ASN A 89 -1.22 8.84 -5.03
C ASN A 89 -1.17 7.31 -5.19
N LYS A 90 -0.05 6.68 -4.84
CA LYS A 90 0.14 5.23 -4.87
C LYS A 90 0.41 4.72 -3.45
N PRO A 91 -0.05 3.50 -3.09
CA PRO A 91 0.34 2.86 -1.84
C PRO A 91 1.86 2.66 -1.76
N GLU A 92 2.40 2.62 -0.54
CA GLU A 92 3.83 2.36 -0.31
C GLU A 92 4.24 1.00 -0.90
N GLY A 93 5.46 0.90 -1.43
CA GLY A 93 5.99 -0.34 -2.02
C GLY A 93 5.34 -0.80 -3.34
N TRP A 94 4.32 -0.10 -3.85
CA TRP A 94 3.63 -0.44 -5.11
C TRP A 94 4.60 -0.58 -6.29
N TYR A 95 5.55 0.36 -6.43
CA TYR A 95 6.47 0.38 -7.57
C TYR A 95 7.47 -0.79 -7.52
N VAL A 96 7.87 -1.26 -6.33
CA VAL A 96 8.73 -2.44 -6.17
C VAL A 96 7.98 -3.70 -6.60
N GLN A 97 6.72 -3.82 -6.20
CA GLN A 97 5.87 -4.94 -6.63
C GLN A 97 5.65 -4.90 -8.16
N ALA A 98 5.36 -3.73 -8.71
CA ALA A 98 5.21 -3.55 -10.16
C ALA A 98 6.50 -3.94 -10.91
N ALA A 99 7.67 -3.52 -10.42
CA ALA A 99 8.96 -3.89 -10.99
C ALA A 99 9.22 -5.41 -10.93
N ARG A 100 8.89 -6.07 -9.81
CA ARG A 100 8.99 -7.53 -9.67
C ARG A 100 8.07 -8.25 -10.65
N LEU A 101 6.81 -7.81 -10.76
CA LEU A 101 5.83 -8.37 -11.71
C LEU A 101 6.29 -8.17 -13.16
N TRP A 102 6.83 -7.00 -13.50
CA TRP A 102 7.38 -6.74 -14.82
C TRP A 102 8.59 -7.63 -15.12
N LEU A 103 9.48 -7.83 -14.15
CA LEU A 103 10.64 -8.70 -14.30
C LEU A 103 10.24 -10.18 -14.41
N GLU A 104 9.17 -10.63 -13.76
CA GLU A 104 8.64 -11.98 -13.98
C GLU A 104 7.99 -12.16 -15.36
N ASP A 105 7.47 -11.09 -15.95
CA ASP A 105 6.90 -11.13 -17.29
C ASP A 105 7.96 -11.13 -18.39
N HIS A 106 9.07 -10.42 -18.18
CA HIS A 106 10.11 -10.18 -19.19
C HIS A 106 11.43 -10.93 -18.92
N GLY A 107 11.59 -11.50 -17.72
CA GLY A 107 12.82 -12.16 -17.31
C GLY A 107 12.87 -13.64 -17.68
N PRO A 108 14.07 -14.18 -17.98
CA PRO A 108 14.25 -15.61 -18.16
C PRO A 108 14.22 -16.32 -16.80
N GLY A 109 13.09 -16.92 -16.44
CA GLY A 109 12.94 -17.63 -15.17
C GLY A 109 11.59 -18.30 -14.97
N ARG A 110 11.47 -19.07 -13.88
CA ARG A 110 10.20 -19.64 -13.43
C ARG A 110 9.35 -18.54 -12.79
N LYS A 111 8.12 -18.37 -13.27
CA LYS A 111 7.13 -17.45 -12.69
C LYS A 111 6.81 -17.90 -11.27
N ARG A 112 7.13 -17.08 -10.27
CA ARG A 112 6.92 -17.42 -8.85
C ARG A 112 5.59 -16.88 -8.35
N TYR A 113 5.08 -15.78 -8.93
CA TYR A 113 3.77 -15.25 -8.56
C TYR A 113 2.66 -15.88 -9.40
N LEU A 114 1.63 -16.37 -8.72
CA LEU A 114 0.36 -16.70 -9.36
C LEU A 114 -0.36 -15.40 -9.69
N ARG A 115 -0.53 -15.13 -10.99
CA ARG A 115 -1.39 -14.05 -11.47
C ARG A 115 -2.81 -14.55 -11.55
N HIS A 116 -3.69 -13.99 -10.73
CA HIS A 116 -5.12 -14.20 -10.86
C HIS A 116 -5.75 -12.95 -11.48
N HIS A 117 -6.31 -13.11 -12.68
CA HIS A 117 -7.20 -12.11 -13.27
C HIS A 117 -8.64 -12.54 -12.98
N GLY A 118 -9.21 -11.98 -11.91
CA GLY A 118 -10.55 -12.28 -11.45
C GLY A 118 -10.90 -11.41 -10.24
N TYR A 119 -12.18 -11.22 -9.97
CA TYR A 119 -12.62 -10.63 -8.71
C TYR A 119 -12.37 -11.65 -7.60
N PHE A 120 -11.66 -11.25 -6.55
CA PHE A 120 -11.70 -12.02 -5.32
C PHE A 120 -13.12 -11.95 -4.79
N GLU A 121 -13.92 -12.99 -5.02
CA GLU A 121 -15.10 -13.21 -4.21
C GLU A 121 -14.59 -13.49 -2.80
N LEU A 122 -14.66 -12.50 -1.90
CA LEU A 122 -14.54 -12.76 -0.48
C LEU A 122 -15.77 -13.62 -0.13
N GLY A 123 -15.61 -14.94 -0.22
CA GLY A 123 -16.65 -15.97 -0.08
C GLY A 123 -17.26 -16.08 1.32
N ARG A 124 -17.45 -14.96 2.01
CA ARG A 124 -18.16 -14.89 3.26
C ARG A 124 -19.02 -13.63 3.27
N ARG A 125 -20.26 -13.78 2.80
CA ARG A 125 -21.36 -12.98 3.37
C ARG A 125 -21.55 -13.53 4.78
N LEU A 126 -20.93 -12.89 5.75
CA LEU A 126 -21.24 -13.15 7.15
C LEU A 126 -22.69 -12.72 7.35
N ASP A 127 -23.65 -13.64 7.21
CA ASP A 127 -24.98 -13.47 7.77
C ASP A 127 -24.84 -13.52 9.29
N LEU A 128 -24.49 -12.37 9.89
CA LEU A 128 -24.42 -12.17 11.34
C LEU A 128 -25.81 -12.18 12.00
N ASP A 129 -26.84 -12.69 11.31
CA ASP A 129 -28.19 -12.83 11.85
C ASP A 129 -28.49 -14.22 12.46
N ALA A 130 -27.58 -15.19 12.32
CA ALA A 130 -27.79 -16.54 12.88
C ALA A 130 -27.49 -16.65 14.40
N ALA A 131 -27.21 -15.54 15.08
CA ALA A 131 -26.96 -15.49 16.53
C ALA A 131 -28.00 -14.68 17.31
N SER A 132 -29.25 -14.63 16.84
CA SER A 132 -30.39 -14.36 17.73
C SER A 132 -31.07 -15.68 18.10
N PRO A 133 -30.61 -16.40 19.13
CA PRO A 133 -31.41 -17.46 19.71
C PRO A 133 -32.56 -16.78 20.45
N ASN A 134 -33.77 -17.16 20.07
CA ASN A 134 -35.03 -16.97 20.78
C ASN A 134 -36.01 -15.92 20.20
N ARG A 135 -36.51 -16.20 18.99
CA ARG A 135 -37.87 -15.81 18.57
C ARG A 135 -38.74 -17.06 18.38
N SER A 136 -38.99 -17.81 19.46
CA SER A 136 -40.04 -18.84 19.45
C SER A 136 -40.38 -19.33 20.85
N ALA A 137 -41.00 -18.48 21.69
CA ALA A 137 -41.89 -18.94 22.76
C ALA A 137 -42.55 -17.74 23.45
N GLY A 138 -43.87 -17.57 23.26
CA GLY A 138 -44.70 -16.88 24.24
C GLY A 138 -44.99 -15.40 24.02
N ALA A 139 -45.74 -15.06 22.98
CA ALA A 139 -46.58 -13.85 22.99
C ALA A 139 -48.00 -14.06 22.45
N ASP A 140 -48.40 -15.31 22.18
CA ASP A 140 -49.80 -15.70 21.91
C ASP A 140 -50.66 -15.85 23.18
N ARG A 141 -50.14 -15.46 24.36
CA ARG A 141 -50.82 -15.64 25.66
C ARG A 141 -51.24 -14.34 26.35
N ALA A 142 -51.22 -13.20 25.66
CA ALA A 142 -51.57 -11.89 26.23
C ALA A 142 -52.73 -11.18 25.50
N ARG A 143 -53.59 -11.92 24.78
CA ARG A 143 -54.82 -11.36 24.16
C ARG A 143 -56.08 -12.14 24.51
N SER A 144 -56.18 -12.58 25.77
CA SER A 144 -57.38 -13.21 26.31
C SER A 144 -57.64 -12.72 27.73
N THR A 145 -57.91 -11.42 27.90
CA THR A 145 -58.58 -10.86 29.10
C THR A 145 -58.89 -9.38 28.89
N SER A 146 -60.03 -9.07 28.27
CA SER A 146 -60.92 -7.98 28.72
C SER A 146 -62.26 -8.01 27.98
N THR A 147 -63.32 -8.34 28.71
CA THR A 147 -64.72 -8.02 28.43
C THR A 147 -65.33 -7.77 29.82
N PRO A 148 -65.96 -6.61 30.10
CA PRO A 148 -67.38 -6.37 29.77
C PRO A 148 -67.67 -4.94 29.22
N THR A 149 -68.53 -4.73 28.19
CA THR A 149 -70.01 -4.48 28.20
C THR A 149 -70.40 -3.09 28.75
N PRO A 150 -71.50 -2.40 28.35
CA PRO A 150 -72.23 -2.24 27.07
C PRO A 150 -72.43 -0.75 26.68
N GLN A 151 -72.74 -0.43 25.42
CA GLN A 151 -73.68 0.67 25.12
C GLN A 151 -74.53 0.30 23.89
N GLN A 152 -75.82 0.15 24.16
CA GLN A 152 -76.92 0.07 23.20
C GLN A 152 -77.40 1.52 22.87
N PRO A 153 -78.22 1.71 21.82
CA PRO A 153 -78.15 2.82 20.85
C PRO A 153 -78.51 4.21 21.37
#